data_AF-A0A7K4NS99-F1
#
_entry.id   AF-A0A7K4NS99-F1
#
_cell.length_a   1.000
_cell.length_b   1.000
_cell.length_c   1.000
_cell.angle_alpha   90.00
_cell.angle_beta   90.00
_cell.angle_gamma   90.00
#
_symmetry.space_group_name_H-M   'P 1'
#
loop_
_entity.id
_entity.type
_entity.pdbx_description
1 polymer ?
#
loop_
_entity_poly.entity_id
_entity_poly.type
_entity_poly.pdbx_seq_one_letter_code
_entity_poly.pdbx_strand_id
1 'polypeptide(L)' 'MCECPKIHFYEVEFKLDGMIVVPTHKNCGDRLNEKQADTFQKELVKSWGFEEEEE' A
#
# COMPACT_ATOMS: atom_id res chain seq x y z
N MET A 1 1.11 -13.37 2.12
CA MET A 1 0.82 -12.03 2.72
C MET A 1 2.12 -11.53 3.26
N CYS A 2 2.51 -10.31 2.92
CA CYS A 2 3.84 -9.79 3.26
C CYS A 2 4.00 -9.59 4.78
N GLU A 3 5.14 -10.03 5.34
CA GLU A 3 5.47 -9.89 6.77
C GLU A 3 6.55 -8.83 7.05
N CYS A 4 6.99 -8.10 6.03
CA CYS A 4 7.96 -7.02 6.21
C CYS A 4 7.46 -5.97 7.22
N PRO A 5 8.30 -5.60 8.21
CA PRO A 5 7.90 -4.72 9.31
C PRO A 5 7.65 -3.28 8.86
N LYS A 6 8.24 -2.88 7.73
CA LYS A 6 8.05 -1.57 7.11
C LYS A 6 7.98 -1.78 5.60
N ILE A 7 7.06 -1.05 4.97
CA ILE A 7 7.01 -0.86 3.53
C ILE A 7 7.26 0.61 3.25
N HIS A 8 8.03 0.91 2.20
CA HIS A 8 8.17 2.29 1.73
C HIS A 8 7.18 2.55 0.60
N PHE A 9 6.63 3.77 0.54
CA PHE A 9 5.69 4.19 -0.49
C PHE A 9 6.09 3.78 -1.92
N TYR A 10 7.36 3.98 -2.29
CA TYR A 10 7.89 3.69 -3.63
C TYR A 10 8.18 2.20 -3.90
N GLU A 11 8.00 1.33 -2.90
CA GLU A 11 8.18 -0.12 -3.00
C GLU A 11 6.84 -0.85 -3.17
N VAL A 12 5.76 -0.13 -3.45
CA VAL A 12 4.44 -0.70 -3.73
C VAL A 12 4.18 -0.71 -5.23
N GLU A 13 3.82 -1.88 -5.76
CA GLU A 13 3.41 -2.09 -7.14
C GLU A 13 1.97 -2.60 -7.19
N PHE A 14 1.20 -2.15 -8.16
CA PHE A 14 -0.17 -2.64 -8.39
C PHE A 14 -0.15 -3.78 -9.40
N LYS A 15 -0.64 -4.95 -9.00
CA LYS A 15 -0.75 -6.15 -9.83
C LYS A 15 -2.20 -6.57 -10.00
N LEU A 16 -2.48 -7.31 -11.07
CA LEU A 16 -3.79 -7.93 -11.26
C LEU A 16 -3.83 -9.28 -10.55
N ASP A 17 -4.85 -9.49 -9.73
CA ASP A 17 -5.27 -10.82 -9.29
C ASP A 17 -6.70 -11.08 -9.79
N GLY A 18 -6.81 -11.92 -10.82
CA GLY A 18 -8.03 -12.05 -11.59
C GLY A 18 -8.44 -10.72 -12.24
N MET A 19 -9.61 -10.20 -11.86
CA MET A 19 -10.16 -8.93 -12.35
C MET A 19 -9.97 -7.76 -11.37
N ILE A 20 -9.17 -7.95 -10.31
CA ILE A 20 -8.99 -6.95 -9.25
C ILE A 20 -7.55 -6.45 -9.26
N VAL A 21 -7.37 -5.14 -9.15
CA VAL A 21 -6.05 -4.52 -8.95
C VAL A 21 -5.72 -4.55 -7.46
N VAL A 22 -4.58 -5.16 -7.10
CA VAL A 22 -4.13 -5.29 -5.72
C VAL A 22 -2.74 -4.67 -5.51
N PRO A 23 -2.53 -3.92 -4.42
CA PRO A 23 -1.22 -3.44 -4.05
C PRO A 23 -0.36 -4.59 -3.53
N THR A 24 0.87 -4.65 -4.02
CA THR A 24 1.85 -5.69 -3.70
C THR A 24 3.18 -5.07 -3.33
N HIS A 25 3.87 -5.69 -2.37
CA HIS A 25 5.21 -5.26 -2.01
C HIS A 25 6.19 -5.73 -3.09
N LYS A 26 6.89 -4.80 -3.74
CA LYS A 26 7.81 -5.05 -4.87
C LYS A 26 8.84 -6.13 -4.56
N ASN A 27 9.43 -6.11 -3.37
CA ASN A 27 10.52 -7.01 -3.01
C ASN A 27 10.04 -8.42 -2.64
N CYS A 28 8.82 -8.55 -2.09
CA CYS A 28 8.25 -9.85 -1.74
C CYS A 28 7.41 -10.47 -2.86
N GLY A 29 6.82 -9.65 -3.72
CA GLY A 29 5.78 -10.07 -4.67
C GLY A 29 4.43 -10.40 -4.02
N ASP A 30 4.36 -10.41 -2.70
CA ASP A 30 3.16 -10.65 -1.90
C ASP A 30 2.23 -9.43 -1.88
N ARG A 31 0.93 -9.71 -1.69
CA ARG A 31 -0.04 -8.67 -1.31
C ARG A 31 0.35 -8.03 0.03
N LEU A 32 0.07 -6.74 0.13
CA LEU A 32 0.13 -6.04 1.40
C LEU A 32 -0.86 -6.66 2.39
N ASN A 33 -0.45 -6.78 3.65
CA ASN A 33 -1.36 -7.07 4.73
C ASN A 33 -2.15 -5.81 5.14
N GLU A 34 -3.13 -5.93 6.04
CA GLU A 34 -4.00 -4.81 6.43
C GLU A 34 -3.23 -3.60 6.98
N LYS A 35 -2.24 -3.82 7.86
CA LYS A 35 -1.44 -2.73 8.45
C LYS A 35 -0.60 -2.00 7.41
N GLN A 36 -0.02 -2.77 6.48
CA GLN A 36 0.74 -2.25 5.36
C GLN A 36 -0.15 -1.45 4.42
N ALA A 37 -1.32 -1.97 4.07
CA ALA A 37 -2.28 -1.26 3.22
C ALA A 37 -2.73 0.07 3.85
N ASP A 38 -3.04 0.08 5.15
CA ASP A 38 -3.43 1.30 5.89
C ASP A 38 -2.29 2.34 5.90
N THR A 39 -1.06 1.90 6.19
CA THR A 39 0.12 2.79 6.18
C THR A 39 0.35 3.40 4.79
N PHE A 40 0.29 2.57 3.75
CA PHE A 40 0.48 3.02 2.37
C PHE A 40 -0.61 4.00 1.94
N GLN A 41 -1.87 3.76 2.30
CA GLN A 41 -2.98 4.64 1.96
C GLN A 41 -2.81 6.03 2.59
N LYS A 42 -2.41 6.11 3.87
CA LYS A 42 -2.13 7.38 4.55
C LYS A 42 -1.00 8.16 3.87
N GLU A 43 0.09 7.46 3.52
CA GLU A 43 1.21 8.07 2.78
C GLU A 43 0.78 8.54 1.38
N LEU A 44 -0.08 7.78 0.70
CA LEU A 44 -0.63 8.14 -0.62
C LEU A 44 -1.47 9.42 -0.56
N VAL A 45 -2.43 9.49 0.36
CA VAL A 45 -3.31 10.66 0.56
C VAL A 45 -2.47 11.90 0.86
N LYS A 46 -1.50 11.76 1.79
CA LYS A 46 -0.55 12.83 2.10
C LYS A 46 0.28 13.25 0.89
N SER A 47 0.76 12.31 0.08
CA SER A 47 1.55 12.61 -1.12
C SER A 47 0.77 13.38 -2.18
N TRP A 48 -0.56 13.19 -2.22
CA TRP A 48 -1.47 13.88 -3.12
C TRP A 48 -1.88 15.27 -2.61
N GLY A 49 -1.44 15.64 -1.40
CA GLY A 49 -1.75 16.95 -0.81
C GLY A 49 -3.17 17.05 -0.26
N PHE A 50 -3.86 15.91 -0.08
CA PHE A 50 -5.11 15.88 0.68
C PHE A 50 -4.75 15.89 2.16
N GLU A 51 -5.18 16.92 2.88
CA GLU A 51 -5.23 16.89 4.34
C GLU A 51 -6.35 15.91 4.72
N GLU A 52 -6.05 14.92 5.55
CA GLU A 52 -7.11 14.13 6.18
C GLU A 52 -7.91 15.12 7.04
N GLU A 53 -9.11 15.49 6.60
CA GLU A 53 -10.08 16.13 7.49
C GLU A 53 -10.38 15.09 8.59
N GLU A 54 -9.83 15.31 9.78
CA GLU A 54 -10.20 14.56 10.98
C GLU A 54 -11.68 14.85 11.26
N GLU A 55 -12.55 13.91 10.88
CA GLU A 55 -13.98 13.90 11.25
C GLU A 55 -14.20 13.31 12.66
#